data_AF-A0A973FNI0-F1
#
_entry.id   AF-A0A973FNI0-F1
#
_cell.length_a   1.000
_cell.length_b   1.000
_cell.length_c   1.000
_cell.angle_alpha   90.00
_cell.angle_beta   90.00
_cell.angle_gamma   90.00
#
_symmetry.space_group_name_H-M   'P 1'
#
loop_
_entity.id
_entity.type
_entity.pdbx_description
1 polymer ?
#
loop_
_entity_poly.entity_id
_entity_poly.type
_entity_poly.pdbx_seq_one_letter_code
_entity_poly.pdbx_strand_id
1 'polypeptide(L)'
;ALDDVVDFIYAAADSLLIYRVEQPHAHARDLAAIILAATQEIAAAVTVLRDKKRLSEILPRVHEINRLENDADRIMRIAISELVDHRDEIFELIRWKQIYSQLEDATDRCEDVADVLRTVVIKYA
;
A
#
# COMPACT_ATOMS: atom_id res chain seq x y z
N ALA A 1 -11.50 -6.01 -1.65
CA ALA A 1 -10.04 -6.17 -1.74
C ALA A 1 -9.45 -5.23 -2.80
N LEU A 2 -9.64 -5.47 -4.11
CA LEU A 2 -9.10 -4.57 -5.15
C LEU A 2 -9.70 -3.15 -5.10
N ASP A 3 -11.01 -3.05 -4.85
CA ASP A 3 -11.70 -1.77 -4.71
C ASP A 3 -11.16 -0.98 -3.51
N ASP A 4 -11.01 -1.67 -2.37
CA ASP A 4 -10.45 -1.09 -1.15
C ASP A 4 -9.05 -0.46 -1.37
N VAL A 5 -8.19 -1.07 -2.20
CA VAL A 5 -6.90 -0.45 -2.58
C VAL A 5 -7.11 0.90 -3.24
N VAL A 6 -8.04 0.99 -4.18
CA VAL A 6 -8.36 2.22 -4.91
C VAL A 6 -8.98 3.26 -3.96
N ASP A 7 -9.87 2.83 -3.07
CA ASP A 7 -10.53 3.69 -2.10
C ASP A 7 -9.53 4.35 -1.15
N PHE A 8 -8.54 3.62 -0.65
CA PHE A 8 -7.52 4.18 0.24
C PHE A 8 -6.52 5.09 -0.49
N ILE A 9 -6.15 4.76 -1.74
CA ILE A 9 -5.37 5.68 -2.59
C ILE A 9 -6.14 6.98 -2.80
N TYR A 10 -7.43 6.88 -3.10
CA TYR A 10 -8.30 8.05 -3.27
C TYR A 10 -8.42 8.84 -1.98
N ALA A 11 -8.62 8.18 -0.84
CA ALA A 11 -8.72 8.83 0.47
C ALA A 11 -7.43 9.58 0.85
N ALA A 12 -6.25 8.99 0.58
CA ALA A 12 -4.98 9.67 0.79
C ALA A 12 -4.82 10.90 -0.12
N ALA A 13 -5.20 10.78 -1.39
CA ALA A 13 -5.16 11.90 -2.34
C ALA A 13 -6.13 13.03 -1.95
N ASP A 14 -7.33 12.70 -1.51
CA ASP A 14 -8.33 13.66 -1.04
C ASP A 14 -7.86 14.37 0.24
N SER A 15 -7.26 13.64 1.19
CA SER A 15 -6.64 14.23 2.38
C SER A 15 -5.54 15.23 2.04
N LEU A 16 -4.67 14.94 1.06
CA LEU A 16 -3.64 15.89 0.60
C LEU A 16 -4.27 17.21 0.14
N LEU A 17 -5.40 17.15 -0.57
CA LEU A 17 -6.14 18.33 -1.03
C LEU A 17 -6.84 19.06 0.11
N ILE A 18 -7.57 18.34 0.96
CA ILE A 18 -8.32 18.87 2.11
C ILE A 18 -7.39 19.63 3.05
N TYR A 19 -6.22 19.05 3.34
CA TYR A 19 -5.23 19.66 4.22
C TYR A 19 -4.34 20.69 3.53
N ARG A 20 -4.54 20.93 2.23
CA ARG A 20 -3.79 21.89 1.41
C ARG A 20 -2.28 21.64 1.48
N VAL A 21 -1.89 20.38 1.32
CA VAL A 21 -0.48 20.00 1.29
C VAL A 21 0.16 20.54 0.01
N GLU A 22 1.06 21.50 0.14
CA GLU A 22 1.79 22.07 -0.99
C GLU A 22 2.88 21.12 -1.51
N GLN A 23 3.59 20.48 -0.59
CA GLN A 23 4.63 19.51 -0.91
C GLN A 23 4.52 18.28 -0.01
N PRO A 24 4.42 17.07 -0.58
CA PRO A 24 4.36 15.87 0.22
C PRO A 24 5.71 15.57 0.88
N HIS A 25 5.69 15.08 2.11
CA HIS A 25 6.89 14.56 2.79
C HIS A 25 7.56 13.44 1.98
N ALA A 26 8.86 13.22 2.20
CA ALA A 26 9.63 12.18 1.53
C ALA A 26 9.00 10.79 1.76
N HIS A 27 8.71 10.44 3.01
CA HIS A 27 8.09 9.17 3.38
C HIS A 27 6.73 8.94 2.68
N ALA A 28 5.92 9.99 2.47
CA ALA A 28 4.66 9.85 1.75
C ALA A 28 4.87 9.47 0.27
N ARG A 29 5.92 10.00 -0.36
CA ARG A 29 6.30 9.67 -1.74
C ARG A 29 6.84 8.24 -1.81
N ASP A 30 7.61 7.83 -0.81
CA ASP A 30 8.15 6.46 -0.73
C ASP A 30 7.01 5.43 -0.58
N LEU A 31 6.04 5.70 0.31
CA LEU A 31 4.82 4.88 0.42
C LEU A 31 4.02 4.85 -0.89
N ALA A 32 3.83 5.99 -1.55
CA ALA A 32 3.14 6.04 -2.84
C ALA A 32 3.86 5.23 -3.94
N ALA A 33 5.20 5.25 -3.95
CA ALA A 33 6.01 4.44 -4.86
C ALA A 33 5.85 2.94 -4.58
N ILE A 34 5.76 2.54 -3.31
CA ILE A 34 5.50 1.16 -2.91
C ILE A 34 4.10 0.71 -3.34
N ILE A 35 3.07 1.53 -3.12
CA ILE A 35 1.69 1.24 -3.58
C ILE A 35 1.68 1.03 -5.10
N LEU A 36 2.39 1.86 -5.86
CA LEU A 36 2.49 1.71 -7.31
C LEU A 36 3.15 0.37 -7.69
N ALA A 37 4.24 -0.01 -7.02
CA ALA A 37 4.90 -1.29 -7.28
C ALA A 37 3.99 -2.49 -6.93
N ALA A 38 3.31 -2.43 -5.79
CA ALA A 38 2.40 -3.50 -5.35
C ALA A 38 1.21 -3.66 -6.31
N THR A 39 0.62 -2.55 -6.76
CA THR A 39 -0.50 -2.58 -7.72
C THR A 39 -0.07 -3.10 -9.10
N GLN A 40 1.19 -2.87 -9.51
CA GLN A 40 1.75 -3.48 -10.73
C GLN A 40 1.88 -5.00 -10.62
N GLU A 41 2.35 -5.51 -9.48
CA GLU A 41 2.42 -6.95 -9.23
C GLU A 41 1.03 -7.60 -9.17
N ILE A 42 0.06 -6.93 -8.53
CA ILE A 42 -1.35 -7.35 -8.52
C ILE A 42 -1.89 -7.42 -9.95
N ALA A 43 -1.71 -6.37 -10.74
CA ALA A 43 -2.20 -6.32 -12.12
C ALA A 43 -1.61 -7.48 -12.93
N ALA A 44 -0.31 -7.71 -12.81
CA ALA A 44 0.38 -8.79 -13.49
C ALA A 44 -0.11 -10.17 -13.02
N ALA A 45 -0.34 -10.39 -11.73
CA ALA A 45 -0.90 -11.63 -11.19
C ALA A 45 -2.32 -11.90 -11.71
N VAL A 46 -3.18 -10.88 -11.76
CA VAL A 46 -4.55 -10.99 -12.25
C VAL A 46 -4.59 -11.40 -13.72
N THR A 47 -3.63 -10.95 -14.55
CA THR A 47 -3.56 -11.38 -15.96
C THR A 47 -3.34 -12.88 -16.13
N VAL A 48 -2.67 -13.53 -15.17
CA VAL A 48 -2.32 -14.95 -15.22
C VAL A 48 -3.48 -15.86 -14.78
N LEU A 49 -4.43 -15.35 -13.98
CA LEU A 49 -5.54 -16.13 -13.41
C LEU A 49 -6.38 -16.90 -14.42
N ARG A 50 -6.42 -16.45 -15.68
CA ARG A 50 -7.21 -17.10 -16.75
C ARG A 50 -6.61 -18.42 -17.21
N ASP A 51 -5.30 -18.63 -17.03
CA ASP A 51 -4.60 -19.84 -17.45
C ASP A 51 -4.20 -20.69 -16.25
N LYS A 52 -4.96 -21.77 -16.01
CA LYS A 52 -4.72 -22.70 -14.90
C LYS A 52 -3.32 -23.29 -14.89
N LYS A 53 -2.70 -23.48 -16.06
CA LYS A 53 -1.35 -24.06 -16.16
C LYS A 53 -0.26 -23.10 -15.68
N ARG A 54 -0.59 -21.81 -15.58
CA ARG A 54 0.32 -20.73 -15.24
C ARG A 54 0.10 -20.20 -13.82
N LEU A 55 -0.83 -20.76 -13.04
CA LEU A 55 -1.12 -20.28 -11.68
C LEU A 55 0.10 -20.28 -10.75
N SER A 56 1.07 -21.17 -10.97
CA SER A 56 2.32 -21.17 -10.22
C SER A 56 3.16 -19.89 -10.43
N GLU A 57 2.99 -19.18 -11.55
CA GLU A 57 3.65 -17.88 -11.83
C GLU A 57 3.14 -16.75 -10.93
N ILE A 58 2.03 -16.94 -10.19
CA ILE A 58 1.47 -15.95 -9.29
C ILE A 58 2.23 -15.91 -7.95
N LEU A 59 2.79 -17.03 -7.49
CA LEU A 59 3.45 -17.10 -6.17
C LEU A 59 4.64 -16.12 -6.02
N PRO A 60 5.55 -15.98 -7.02
CA PRO A 60 6.60 -14.97 -6.93
C PRO A 60 6.08 -13.54 -6.77
N ARG A 61 4.93 -13.22 -7.39
CA ARG A 61 4.31 -11.89 -7.31
C ARG A 61 3.71 -11.63 -5.94
N VAL A 62 3.04 -12.64 -5.38
CA VAL A 62 2.55 -12.61 -3.99
C VAL A 62 3.72 -12.37 -3.03
N HIS A 63 4.84 -13.07 -3.21
CA HIS A 63 6.03 -12.84 -2.38
C HIS A 63 6.57 -11.41 -2.48
N GLU A 64 6.56 -10.82 -3.68
CA GLU A 64 6.99 -9.44 -3.86
C GLU A 64 6.02 -8.44 -3.22
N ILE A 65 4.71 -8.66 -3.31
CA ILE A 65 3.72 -7.80 -2.64
C ILE A 65 3.92 -7.82 -1.12
N ASN A 66 4.10 -8.99 -0.52
CA ASN A 66 4.40 -9.09 0.91
C ASN A 66 5.73 -8.40 1.27
N ARG A 67 6.77 -8.50 0.41
CA ARG A 67 8.03 -7.78 0.64
C ARG A 67 7.83 -6.26 0.62
N LEU A 68 7.02 -5.76 -0.31
CA LEU A 68 6.68 -4.35 -0.45
C LEU A 68 5.85 -3.83 0.73
N GLU A 69 4.88 -4.60 1.21
CA GLU A 69 4.12 -4.30 2.44
C GLU A 69 5.09 -4.13 3.62
N ASN A 70 5.99 -5.08 3.86
CA ASN A 70 6.95 -5.01 4.97
C ASN A 70 7.87 -3.78 4.89
N ASP A 71 8.19 -3.31 3.69
CA ASP A 71 8.95 -2.08 3.47
C ASP A 71 8.11 -0.83 3.77
N ALA A 72 6.85 -0.79 3.33
CA ALA A 72 5.92 0.30 3.64
C ALA A 72 5.70 0.42 5.15
N ASP A 73 5.49 -0.71 5.80
CA ASP A 73 5.27 -0.87 7.23
C ASP A 73 6.47 -0.35 8.06
N ARG A 74 7.70 -0.55 7.54
CA ARG A 74 8.92 0.05 8.10
C ARG A 74 8.98 1.56 7.92
N ILE A 75 8.68 2.06 6.72
CA ILE A 75 8.68 3.50 6.41
C ILE A 75 7.64 4.21 7.27
N MET A 76 6.45 3.63 7.41
CA MET A 76 5.38 4.12 8.26
C MET A 76 5.86 4.29 9.72
N ARG A 77 6.51 3.27 10.29
CA ARG A 77 7.07 3.36 11.66
C ARG A 77 8.07 4.50 11.81
N ILE A 78 8.94 4.70 10.84
CA ILE A 78 9.92 5.80 10.84
C ILE A 78 9.20 7.14 10.73
N ALA A 79 8.28 7.28 9.79
CA ALA A 79 7.54 8.51 9.54
C ALA A 79 6.72 8.95 10.77
N ILE A 80 6.06 8.02 11.45
CA ILE A 80 5.33 8.32 12.69
C ILE A 80 6.29 8.71 13.81
N SER A 81 7.45 8.05 13.95
CA SER A 81 8.46 8.43 14.94
C SER A 81 8.92 9.89 14.73
N GLU A 82 9.24 10.26 13.49
CA GLU A 82 9.66 11.63 13.16
C GLU A 82 8.57 12.68 13.38
N LEU A 83 7.29 12.32 13.16
CA LEU A 83 6.18 13.21 13.50
C LEU A 83 6.07 13.47 15.01
N VAL A 84 6.34 12.46 15.84
CA VAL A 84 6.28 12.59 17.30
C VAL A 84 7.41 13.47 17.86
N ASP A 85 8.56 13.53 17.18
CA ASP A 85 9.64 14.46 17.53
C ASP A 85 9.19 15.92 17.44
N HIS A 86 8.21 16.22 16.58
CA HIS A 86 7.62 17.54 16.35
C HIS A 86 6.21 17.70 16.98
N ARG A 87 5.90 16.95 18.04
CA ARG A 87 4.57 16.87 18.67
C ARG A 87 3.90 18.19 19.06
N ASP A 88 4.67 19.26 19.25
CA ASP A 88 4.11 20.58 19.59
C ASP A 88 3.38 21.21 18.39
N GLU A 89 3.67 20.75 17.17
CA GLU A 89 2.96 21.10 15.93
C GLU A 89 1.73 20.20 15.71
N ILE A 90 0.76 20.31 16.63
CA ILE A 90 -0.40 19.40 16.71
C ILE A 90 -1.17 19.28 15.38
N PHE A 91 -1.31 20.39 14.63
CA PHE A 91 -2.00 20.37 13.35
C PHE A 91 -1.26 19.51 12.32
N GLU A 92 0.07 19.66 12.21
CA GLU A 92 0.89 18.85 11.30
C GLU A 92 0.89 17.38 11.72
N LEU A 93 0.96 17.11 13.03
CA LEU A 93 0.86 15.75 13.56
C LEU A 93 -0.45 15.08 13.14
N ILE A 94 -1.59 15.74 13.32
CA ILE A 94 -2.91 15.19 12.94
C ILE A 94 -3.01 15.02 11.42
N ARG A 95 -2.63 16.05 10.67
CA ARG A 95 -2.64 16.06 9.20
C ARG A 95 -1.85 14.88 8.63
N TRP A 96 -0.59 14.75 9.03
CA TRP A 96 0.30 13.76 8.45
C TRP A 96 0.04 12.36 8.96
N LYS A 97 -0.36 12.20 10.23
CA LYS A 97 -0.81 10.90 10.72
C LYS A 97 -1.98 10.36 9.89
N GLN A 98 -2.98 11.19 9.58
CA GLN A 98 -4.13 10.78 8.77
C GLN A 98 -3.70 10.32 7.37
N ILE A 99 -2.87 11.12 6.69
CA ILE A 99 -2.39 10.80 5.33
C ILE A 99 -1.57 9.51 5.34
N TYR A 100 -0.66 9.35 6.30
CA TYR A 100 0.15 8.15 6.40
C TYR A 100 -0.72 6.92 6.66
N SER A 101 -1.68 6.97 7.58
CA SER A 101 -2.57 5.83 7.83
C SER A 101 -3.32 5.40 6.57
N GLN A 102 -3.82 6.34 5.77
CA GLN A 102 -4.49 5.99 4.51
C GLN A 102 -3.54 5.37 3.46
N LEU A 103 -2.27 5.79 3.43
CA LEU A 103 -1.26 5.20 2.54
C LEU A 103 -0.88 3.78 3.00
N GLU A 104 -0.77 3.55 4.31
CA GLU A 104 -0.53 2.21 4.87
C GLU A 104 -1.73 1.29 4.66
N ASP A 105 -2.96 1.78 4.89
CA ASP A 105 -4.18 1.03 4.60
C ASP A 105 -4.19 0.57 3.12
N ALA A 106 -3.76 1.41 2.18
CA ALA A 106 -3.64 1.00 0.78
C ALA A 106 -2.60 -0.12 0.56
N THR A 107 -1.46 -0.09 1.24
CA THR A 107 -0.45 -1.17 1.16
C THR A 107 -0.92 -2.46 1.81
N ASP A 108 -1.61 -2.38 2.94
CA ASP A 108 -2.21 -3.52 3.64
C ASP A 108 -3.31 -4.17 2.79
N ARG A 109 -4.16 -3.36 2.12
CA ARG A 109 -5.13 -3.89 1.14
C ARG A 109 -4.47 -4.55 -0.07
N CYS A 110 -3.24 -4.17 -0.44
CA CYS A 110 -2.50 -4.89 -1.47
C CYS A 110 -2.07 -6.29 -0.97
N GLU A 111 -1.66 -6.43 0.30
CA GLU A 111 -1.37 -7.73 0.92
C GLU A 111 -2.61 -8.62 0.98
N ASP A 112 -3.76 -8.07 1.37
CA ASP A 112 -5.04 -8.81 1.35
C ASP A 112 -5.34 -9.42 -0.03
N VAL A 113 -5.10 -8.66 -1.10
CA VAL A 113 -5.25 -9.16 -2.48
C VAL A 113 -4.25 -10.28 -2.75
N ALA A 114 -3.00 -10.14 -2.30
CA ALA A 114 -1.96 -11.16 -2.46
C ALA A 114 -2.34 -12.46 -1.74
N ASP A 115 -2.95 -12.39 -0.56
CA ASP A 115 -3.41 -13.56 0.18
C ASP A 115 -4.61 -14.26 -0.47
N VAL A 116 -5.53 -13.51 -1.05
CA VAL A 116 -6.59 -14.07 -1.90
C VAL A 116 -5.98 -14.78 -3.11
N LEU A 117 -5.02 -14.16 -3.80
CA LEU A 117 -4.32 -14.76 -4.94
C LEU A 117 -3.60 -16.04 -4.56
N ARG A 118 -2.87 -16.04 -3.44
CA ARG A 118 -2.20 -17.22 -2.86
C ARG A 118 -3.19 -18.35 -2.62
N THR A 119 -4.35 -18.03 -2.04
CA THR A 119 -5.42 -18.99 -1.76
C THR A 119 -5.97 -19.62 -3.04
N VAL A 120 -6.13 -18.83 -4.10
CA VAL A 120 -6.54 -19.33 -5.42
C VAL A 120 -5.50 -20.30 -5.96
N VAL A 121 -4.21 -19.95 -5.92
CA VAL A 121 -3.15 -20.85 -6.39
C VAL A 121 -3.19 -22.18 -5.62
N ILE A 122 -3.25 -22.15 -4.28
CA ILE A 122 -3.26 -23.37 -3.46
C ILE A 122 -4.49 -24.24 -3.75
N LYS A 123 -5.67 -23.63 -3.97
CA LYS A 123 -6.92 -24.37 -4.23
C LYS A 123 -6.97 -25.02 -5.61
N TYR A 124 -6.24 -24.50 -6.59
CA TYR A 124 -6.31 -24.92 -7.99
C TYR A 124 -4.96 -25.40 -8.56
N ALA A 125 -3.94 -25.55 -7.72
CA ALA A 125 -2.66 -26.20 -8.03
C ALA A 125 -2.79 -27.73 -8.11
#